data_AF-A0A971BN95-F1
#
_entry.id   AF-A0A971BN95-F1
#
_cell.length_a   1.000
_cell.length_b   1.000
_cell.length_c   1.000
_cell.angle_alpha   90.00
_cell.angle_beta   90.00
_cell.angle_gamma   90.00
#
_symmetry.space_group_name_H-M   'P 1'
#
loop_
_entity.id
_entity.type
_entity.pdbx_description
1 polymer ?
#
loop_
_entity_poly.entity_id
_entity_poly.type
_entity_poly.pdbx_seq_one_letter_code
_entity_poly.pdbx_strand_id
1 'polypeptide(L)'
;MKNCKIQGSGRVTEGEYDIITIEGAGKLVDDVTVNTVNVSGVMIAKGKLRAKEIKSIGMIKLFKEADIDSIQIDKGVLISKSDINSTLLECRGAIRVKGGINSDIVKIEGKGKVDYIVGDNIIIANNSQRENKERLDKFKVNRIEGTSIEMHNVNCMNMEGDFIKMTGKSVVGRI
;
A
#
# COMPACT_ATOMS: atom_id res chain seq x y z
N MET A 1 2.00 26.66 5.02
CA MET A 1 1.50 25.57 4.15
C MET A 1 -0.03 25.55 4.22
N LYS A 2 -0.73 25.14 3.15
CA LYS A 2 -2.20 25.30 3.02
C LYS A 2 -2.96 24.04 3.43
N ASN A 3 -4.15 24.19 4.01
CA ASN A 3 -5.07 23.08 4.27
C ASN A 3 -6.14 22.97 3.18
N CYS A 4 -6.49 21.75 2.79
CA CYS A 4 -7.54 21.46 1.82
C CYS A 4 -8.49 20.39 2.37
N LYS A 5 -9.81 20.64 2.29
CA LYS A 5 -10.84 19.66 2.67
C LYS A 5 -11.79 19.43 1.50
N ILE A 6 -12.04 18.16 1.16
CA ILE A 6 -12.96 17.72 0.10
C ILE A 6 -14.02 16.82 0.70
N GLN A 7 -15.25 17.33 0.85
CA GLN A 7 -16.38 16.57 1.40
C GLN A 7 -17.25 15.90 0.31
N GLY A 8 -17.45 16.58 -0.81
CA GLY A 8 -18.20 16.07 -1.96
C GLY A 8 -17.27 15.55 -3.05
N SER A 9 -17.12 16.31 -4.14
CA SER A 9 -16.09 16.04 -5.14
C SER A 9 -15.18 17.24 -5.29
N GLY A 10 -13.89 17.00 -5.50
CA GLY A 10 -12.91 18.09 -5.54
C GLY A 10 -11.65 17.72 -6.29
N ARG A 11 -10.89 18.75 -6.64
CA ARG A 11 -9.58 18.62 -7.27
C ARG A 11 -8.56 19.40 -6.48
N VAL A 12 -7.37 18.82 -6.34
CA VAL A 12 -6.17 19.45 -5.82
C VAL A 12 -5.20 19.50 -6.99
N THR A 13 -4.68 20.68 -7.28
CA THR A 13 -3.68 20.91 -8.33
C THR A 13 -2.28 20.92 -7.71
N GLU A 14 -1.28 21.25 -8.51
CA GLU A 14 0.10 21.38 -8.03
C GLU A 14 0.23 22.30 -6.80
N GLY A 15 1.19 21.98 -5.93
CA GLY A 15 1.56 22.83 -4.80
C GLY A 15 1.93 22.07 -3.53
N GLU A 16 2.16 22.87 -2.48
CA GLU A 16 2.52 22.41 -1.15
C GLU A 16 1.36 22.61 -0.16
N TYR A 17 0.99 21.51 0.49
CA TYR A 17 -0.10 21.46 1.45
C TYR A 17 0.41 21.03 2.82
N ASP A 18 -0.24 21.51 3.87
CA ASP A 18 -0.01 20.98 5.20
C ASP A 18 -0.89 19.74 5.37
N ILE A 19 -2.21 19.93 5.29
CA ILE A 19 -3.18 18.82 5.43
C ILE A 19 -4.12 18.78 4.23
N ILE A 20 -4.30 17.59 3.64
CA ILE A 20 -5.37 17.29 2.69
C ILE A 20 -6.31 16.25 3.31
N THR A 21 -7.59 16.61 3.48
CA THR A 21 -8.62 15.69 3.98
C THR A 21 -9.65 15.42 2.89
N ILE A 22 -9.87 14.14 2.55
CA ILE A 22 -10.80 13.69 1.52
C ILE A 22 -11.84 12.76 2.15
N GLU A 23 -13.04 13.30 2.37
CA GLU A 23 -14.21 12.55 2.86
C GLU A 23 -15.06 12.02 1.70
N GLY A 24 -15.09 12.74 0.58
CA GLY A 24 -15.79 12.33 -0.64
C GLY A 24 -14.85 11.81 -1.73
N ALA A 25 -14.93 12.34 -2.95
CA ALA A 25 -14.07 11.98 -4.07
C ALA A 25 -13.07 13.10 -4.41
N GLY A 26 -11.81 12.91 -4.04
CA GLY A 26 -10.72 13.85 -4.32
C GLY A 26 -9.82 13.38 -5.46
N LYS A 27 -9.48 14.28 -6.38
CA LYS A 27 -8.48 14.03 -7.43
C LYS A 27 -7.29 14.98 -7.27
N LEU A 28 -6.10 14.44 -7.04
CA LEU A 28 -4.84 15.18 -7.13
C LEU A 28 -4.39 15.08 -8.59
N VAL A 29 -4.52 16.19 -9.33
CA VAL A 29 -4.41 16.20 -10.80
C VAL A 29 -2.94 16.23 -11.23
N ASP A 30 -2.14 17.04 -10.53
CA ASP A 30 -0.73 17.27 -10.81
C ASP A 30 0.14 16.74 -9.67
N ASP A 31 1.43 17.07 -9.68
CA ASP A 31 2.36 16.66 -8.65
C ASP A 31 2.11 17.45 -7.36
N VAL A 32 1.96 16.75 -6.24
CA VAL A 32 1.56 17.34 -4.94
C VAL A 32 2.56 16.96 -3.86
N THR A 33 2.99 17.94 -3.07
CA THR A 33 3.72 17.74 -1.83
C THR A 33 2.82 18.10 -0.66
N VAL A 34 2.68 17.22 0.33
CA VAL A 34 1.76 17.42 1.46
C VAL A 34 2.31 16.83 2.75
N ASN A 35 2.15 17.46 3.91
CA ASN A 35 2.57 16.82 5.16
C ASN A 35 1.67 15.62 5.49
N THR A 36 0.35 15.82 5.57
CA THR A 36 -0.59 14.77 5.96
C THR A 36 -1.77 14.66 5.01
N VAL A 37 -2.09 13.43 4.58
CA VAL A 37 -3.32 13.12 3.84
C VAL A 37 -4.22 12.20 4.66
N ASN A 38 -5.46 12.62 4.87
CA ASN A 38 -6.50 11.82 5.50
C ASN A 38 -7.57 11.44 4.46
N VAL A 39 -7.82 10.15 4.27
CA VAL A 39 -8.78 9.67 3.27
C VAL A 39 -9.82 8.74 3.91
N SER A 40 -11.06 9.19 4.00
CA SER A 40 -12.21 8.32 4.32
C SER A 40 -13.06 7.97 3.10
N GLY A 41 -12.99 8.79 2.04
CA GLY A 41 -13.66 8.53 0.77
C GLY A 41 -12.75 7.88 -0.28
N VAL A 42 -12.60 8.53 -1.43
CA VAL A 42 -11.78 8.06 -2.55
C VAL A 42 -10.79 9.14 -2.96
N MET A 43 -9.51 8.83 -2.91
CA MET A 43 -8.44 9.65 -3.46
C MET A 43 -7.88 9.03 -4.74
N ILE A 44 -7.76 9.85 -5.79
CA ILE A 44 -7.03 9.49 -7.00
C ILE A 44 -5.91 10.50 -7.23
N ALA A 45 -4.66 10.08 -7.11
CA ALA A 45 -3.49 10.87 -7.49
C ALA A 45 -3.03 10.50 -8.91
N LYS A 46 -3.11 11.47 -9.82
CA LYS A 46 -2.67 11.34 -11.21
C LYS A 46 -1.21 11.75 -11.41
N GLY A 47 -0.75 12.76 -10.67
CA GLY A 47 0.66 13.16 -10.59
C GLY A 47 1.46 12.33 -9.59
N LYS A 48 2.73 12.70 -9.41
CA LYS A 48 3.57 12.20 -8.32
C LYS A 48 3.05 12.73 -6.99
N LEU A 49 3.11 11.91 -5.95
CA LEU A 49 2.68 12.28 -4.61
C LEU A 49 3.87 12.20 -3.65
N ARG A 50 4.22 13.32 -3.02
CA ARG A 50 5.17 13.36 -1.92
C ARG A 50 4.43 13.66 -0.64
N ALA A 51 4.52 12.77 0.35
CA ALA A 51 3.87 13.02 1.63
C ALA A 51 4.69 12.56 2.83
N LYS A 52 4.50 13.17 4.00
CA LYS A 52 5.05 12.60 5.23
C LYS A 52 4.16 11.48 5.75
N GLU A 53 2.85 11.70 5.73
CA GLU A 53 1.91 10.75 6.27
C GLU A 53 0.65 10.63 5.40
N ILE A 54 0.21 9.39 5.18
CA ILE A 54 -1.10 9.07 4.63
C ILE A 54 -1.83 8.13 5.58
N LYS A 55 -3.02 8.53 6.02
CA LYS A 55 -3.96 7.71 6.79
C LYS A 55 -5.24 7.51 6.00
N SER A 56 -5.66 6.25 5.84
CA SER A 56 -6.86 5.94 5.07
C SER A 56 -7.68 4.81 5.66
N ILE A 57 -8.99 5.04 5.75
CA ILE A 57 -10.01 3.99 5.84
C ILE A 57 -10.74 3.79 4.50
N GLY A 58 -10.50 4.69 3.54
CA GLY A 58 -11.11 4.68 2.22
C GLY A 58 -10.23 4.05 1.13
N MET A 59 -10.45 4.46 -0.12
CA MET A 59 -9.69 4.00 -1.28
C MET A 59 -8.66 5.04 -1.72
N ILE A 60 -7.42 4.60 -1.93
CA ILE A 60 -6.35 5.39 -2.52
C ILE A 60 -5.92 4.75 -3.84
N LYS A 61 -5.85 5.56 -4.89
CA LYS A 61 -5.34 5.16 -6.20
C LYS A 61 -4.22 6.09 -6.66
N LEU A 62 -3.04 5.53 -6.86
CA LEU A 62 -1.83 6.22 -7.32
C LEU A 62 -1.53 5.79 -8.76
N PHE A 63 -1.37 6.76 -9.66
CA PHE A 63 -1.04 6.49 -11.06
C PHE A 63 0.45 6.60 -11.38
N LYS A 64 1.18 7.47 -10.67
CA LYS A 64 2.63 7.63 -10.77
C LYS A 64 3.31 7.23 -9.46
N GLU A 65 4.62 7.37 -9.42
CA GLU A 65 5.46 7.20 -8.24
C GLU A 65 4.92 7.99 -7.05
N ALA A 66 5.02 7.40 -5.87
CA ALA A 66 4.70 8.06 -4.61
C ALA A 66 5.84 7.86 -3.61
N ASP A 67 6.32 8.97 -3.05
CA ASP A 67 7.36 9.02 -2.03
C ASP A 67 6.70 9.46 -0.73
N ILE A 68 6.47 8.52 0.18
CA ILE A 68 5.63 8.75 1.38
C ILE A 68 6.30 8.18 2.61
N ASP A 69 6.66 8.97 3.63
CA ASP A 69 7.37 8.42 4.80
C ASP A 69 6.55 7.33 5.52
N SER A 70 5.26 7.60 5.80
CA SER A 70 4.36 6.67 6.50
C SER A 70 3.01 6.52 5.79
N ILE A 71 2.68 5.29 5.40
CA ILE A 71 1.38 4.90 4.84
C ILE A 71 0.67 3.97 5.81
N GLN A 72 -0.53 4.36 6.25
CA GLN A 72 -1.39 3.56 7.12
C GLN A 72 -2.79 3.42 6.52
N ILE A 73 -3.08 2.22 6.01
CA ILE A 73 -4.38 1.86 5.46
C ILE A 73 -5.02 0.85 6.41
N ASP A 74 -6.11 1.21 7.08
CA ASP A 74 -6.80 0.28 8.00
C ASP A 74 -7.74 -0.63 7.19
N LYS A 75 -9.02 -0.29 7.07
CA LYS A 75 -10.02 -1.10 6.31
C LYS A 75 -10.10 -0.76 4.82
N GLY A 76 -9.15 0.05 4.35
CA GLY A 76 -9.17 0.66 3.03
C GLY A 76 -8.63 -0.20 1.89
N VAL A 77 -8.53 0.43 0.72
CA VAL A 77 -7.93 -0.19 -0.48
C VAL A 77 -6.82 0.71 -1.01
N LEU A 78 -5.62 0.17 -1.16
CA LEU A 78 -4.49 0.84 -1.81
C LEU A 78 -4.23 0.24 -3.18
N ILE A 79 -4.32 1.07 -4.22
CA ILE A 79 -4.00 0.67 -5.60
C ILE A 79 -2.92 1.58 -6.13
N SER A 80 -1.79 1.01 -6.57
CA SER A 80 -0.78 1.77 -7.32
C SER A 80 -0.51 1.16 -8.69
N LYS A 81 -0.34 2.03 -9.69
CA LYS A 81 0.09 1.67 -11.04
C LYS A 81 1.61 1.76 -11.22
N SER A 82 2.31 2.33 -10.26
CA SER A 82 3.75 2.56 -10.24
C SER A 82 4.33 2.09 -8.90
N ASP A 83 5.61 2.35 -8.68
CA ASP A 83 6.29 2.08 -7.43
C ASP A 83 5.82 3.01 -6.30
N ILE A 84 5.91 2.48 -5.07
CA ILE A 84 5.73 3.22 -3.82
C ILE A 84 7.04 3.14 -3.05
N ASN A 85 7.60 4.30 -2.70
CA ASN A 85 8.75 4.42 -1.80
C ASN A 85 8.23 4.93 -0.45
N SER A 86 8.60 4.26 0.64
CA SER A 86 8.20 4.68 1.99
C SER A 86 9.18 4.25 3.06
N THR A 87 9.10 4.81 4.26
CA THR A 87 9.79 4.24 5.43
C THR A 87 8.91 3.17 6.09
N LEU A 88 7.60 3.41 6.16
CA LEU A 88 6.62 2.51 6.72
C LEU A 88 5.41 2.37 5.80
N LEU A 89 5.04 1.14 5.46
CA LEU A 89 3.76 0.80 4.83
C LEU A 89 3.01 -0.22 5.67
N GLU A 90 1.92 0.20 6.31
CA GLU A 90 0.96 -0.68 6.97
C GLU A 90 -0.38 -0.71 6.21
N CYS A 91 -0.86 -1.90 5.84
CA CYS A 91 -2.15 -2.07 5.17
C CYS A 91 -2.92 -3.25 5.74
N ARG A 92 -4.07 -3.01 6.39
CA ARG A 92 -4.97 -4.01 6.98
C ARG A 92 -6.21 -4.31 6.12
N GLY A 93 -6.09 -4.06 4.81
CA GLY A 93 -7.20 -4.11 3.86
C GLY A 93 -6.86 -4.85 2.59
N ALA A 94 -7.13 -4.22 1.44
CA ALA A 94 -6.75 -4.76 0.14
C ALA A 94 -5.66 -3.90 -0.51
N ILE A 95 -4.63 -4.53 -1.04
CA ILE A 95 -3.53 -3.83 -1.72
C ILE A 95 -3.27 -4.41 -3.10
N ARG A 96 -3.11 -3.52 -4.09
CA ARG A 96 -2.68 -3.90 -5.43
C ARG A 96 -1.67 -2.91 -5.98
N VAL A 97 -0.43 -3.34 -6.10
CA VAL A 97 0.67 -2.52 -6.66
C VAL A 97 1.14 -3.22 -7.93
N LYS A 98 1.07 -2.51 -9.06
CA LYS A 98 1.59 -3.03 -10.33
C LYS A 98 3.12 -2.95 -10.44
N GLY A 99 3.72 -1.92 -9.82
CA GLY A 99 5.16 -1.85 -9.61
C GLY A 99 5.53 -2.48 -8.27
N GLY A 100 6.57 -1.96 -7.64
CA GLY A 100 7.07 -2.41 -6.36
C GLY A 100 6.69 -1.57 -5.16
N ILE A 101 6.94 -2.14 -4.00
CA ILE A 101 6.99 -1.44 -2.72
C ILE A 101 8.45 -1.46 -2.27
N ASN A 102 9.05 -0.29 -2.10
CA ASN A 102 10.38 -0.14 -1.52
C ASN A 102 10.22 0.56 -0.17
N SER A 103 10.40 -0.18 0.93
CA SER A 103 10.19 0.37 2.26
C SER A 103 10.90 -0.38 3.36
N ASP A 104 11.51 0.34 4.31
CA ASP A 104 12.19 -0.24 5.47
C ASP A 104 11.27 -1.20 6.24
N ILE A 105 10.00 -0.84 6.41
CA ILE A 105 9.00 -1.66 7.09
C ILE A 105 7.74 -1.82 6.23
N VAL A 106 7.40 -3.05 5.89
CA VAL A 106 6.17 -3.41 5.19
C VAL A 106 5.35 -4.37 6.04
N LYS A 107 4.15 -3.97 6.45
CA LYS A 107 3.18 -4.82 7.13
C LYS A 107 1.87 -4.86 6.38
N ILE A 108 1.53 -6.01 5.82
CA ILE A 108 0.30 -6.18 5.06
C ILE A 108 -0.52 -7.29 5.71
N GLU A 109 -1.68 -6.92 6.24
CA GLU A 109 -2.69 -7.86 6.69
C GLU A 109 -3.90 -7.81 5.75
N GLY A 110 -4.13 -8.87 4.99
CA GLY A 110 -5.26 -8.98 4.08
C GLY A 110 -4.91 -9.55 2.72
N LYS A 111 -5.67 -9.14 1.71
CA LYS A 111 -5.54 -9.68 0.34
C LYS A 111 -4.80 -8.71 -0.55
N GLY A 112 -3.99 -9.24 -1.46
CA GLY A 112 -3.33 -8.37 -2.41
C GLY A 112 -2.53 -9.04 -3.49
N LYS A 113 -2.12 -8.20 -4.45
CA LYS A 113 -1.18 -8.54 -5.49
C LYS A 113 -0.17 -7.42 -5.64
N VAL A 114 1.11 -7.74 -5.45
CA VAL A 114 2.23 -6.82 -5.61
C VAL A 114 3.21 -7.43 -6.60
N ASP A 115 3.93 -6.63 -7.39
CA ASP A 115 4.96 -7.17 -8.27
C ASP A 115 6.19 -7.56 -7.45
N TYR A 116 6.85 -6.58 -6.82
CA TYR A 116 7.96 -6.85 -5.93
C TYR A 116 7.88 -6.03 -4.62
N ILE A 117 8.49 -6.56 -3.56
CA ILE A 117 8.61 -5.89 -2.27
C ILE A 117 10.08 -5.94 -1.86
N VAL A 118 10.66 -4.79 -1.55
CA VAL A 118 12.03 -4.64 -1.03
C VAL A 118 11.95 -3.88 0.29
N GLY A 119 12.65 -4.36 1.33
CA GLY A 119 12.61 -3.74 2.65
C GLY A 119 13.40 -4.47 3.72
N ASP A 120 13.60 -3.85 4.87
CA ASP A 120 14.32 -4.51 5.98
C ASP A 120 13.41 -5.49 6.73
N ASN A 121 12.17 -5.10 7.01
CA ASN A 121 11.21 -5.87 7.79
C ASN A 121 9.89 -6.02 7.04
N ILE A 122 9.66 -7.20 6.47
CA ILE A 122 8.50 -7.49 5.63
C ILE A 122 7.63 -8.53 6.32
N ILE A 123 6.40 -8.17 6.66
CA ILE A 123 5.40 -9.04 7.27
C ILE A 123 4.15 -9.03 6.40
N ILE A 124 3.77 -10.19 5.86
CA ILE A 124 2.57 -10.34 5.04
C ILE A 124 1.72 -11.48 5.59
N ALA A 125 0.53 -11.16 6.08
CA ALA A 125 -0.41 -12.12 6.63
C ALA A 125 -1.77 -12.02 5.92
N ASN A 126 -2.20 -13.09 5.26
CA ASN A 126 -3.57 -13.19 4.77
C ASN A 126 -4.40 -14.06 5.71
N ASN A 127 -5.12 -13.39 6.61
CA ASN A 127 -5.97 -13.99 7.63
C ASN A 127 -7.43 -14.12 7.20
N SER A 128 -7.74 -14.14 5.89
CA SER A 128 -9.13 -14.21 5.44
C SER A 128 -9.83 -15.49 5.97
N GLN A 129 -10.72 -15.30 6.95
CA GLN A 129 -11.53 -16.30 7.69
C GLN A 129 -12.59 -17.02 6.84
N ARG A 130 -12.34 -17.30 5.56
CA ARG A 130 -13.22 -18.20 4.80
C ARG A 130 -12.76 -19.64 5.04
N GLU A 131 -13.20 -20.18 6.18
CA GLU A 131 -12.99 -21.55 6.65
C GLU A 131 -13.58 -22.63 5.71
N ASN A 132 -14.36 -22.24 4.69
CA ASN A 132 -14.94 -23.14 3.71
C ASN A 132 -14.59 -22.75 2.27
N LYS A 133 -13.48 -23.30 1.76
CA LYS A 133 -13.28 -23.86 0.40
C LYS A 133 -11.79 -23.97 0.11
N GLU A 134 -11.44 -25.00 -0.63
CA GLU A 134 -10.11 -25.41 -1.10
C GLU A 134 -9.32 -24.35 -1.91
N ARG A 135 -9.81 -23.10 -1.98
CA ARG A 135 -9.20 -21.95 -2.67
C ARG A 135 -9.30 -20.68 -1.82
N LEU A 136 -8.37 -20.51 -0.88
CA LEU A 136 -8.08 -19.19 -0.31
C LEU A 136 -7.48 -18.31 -1.42
N ASP A 137 -8.05 -17.13 -1.66
CA ASP A 137 -7.43 -16.10 -2.50
C ASP A 137 -6.21 -15.53 -1.75
N LYS A 138 -5.11 -16.28 -1.80
CA LYS A 138 -3.84 -15.94 -1.15
C LYS A 138 -3.32 -14.60 -1.63
N PHE A 139 -2.51 -13.96 -0.78
CA PHE A 139 -1.69 -12.84 -1.22
C PHE A 139 -0.69 -13.32 -2.27
N LYS A 140 -0.48 -12.57 -3.34
CA LYS A 140 0.44 -12.92 -4.43
C LYS A 140 1.50 -11.85 -4.60
N VAL A 141 2.76 -12.24 -4.64
CA VAL A 141 3.90 -11.34 -4.86
C VAL A 141 4.95 -12.01 -5.72
N ASN A 142 5.42 -11.39 -6.79
CA ASN A 142 6.39 -12.05 -7.66
C ASN A 142 7.76 -12.14 -6.99
N ARG A 143 8.26 -11.05 -6.40
CA ARG A 143 9.57 -11.05 -5.74
C ARG A 143 9.50 -10.40 -4.35
N ILE A 144 10.13 -11.01 -3.36
CA ILE A 144 10.39 -10.38 -2.06
C ILE A 144 11.89 -10.42 -1.79
N GLU A 145 12.45 -9.28 -1.42
CA GLU A 145 13.85 -9.13 -1.02
C GLU A 145 13.91 -8.34 0.29
N GLY A 146 14.59 -8.86 1.31
CA GLY A 146 14.69 -8.14 2.57
C GLY A 146 15.42 -8.87 3.67
N THR A 147 15.79 -8.15 4.73
CA THR A 147 16.55 -8.73 5.84
C THR A 147 15.72 -9.73 6.65
N SER A 148 14.50 -9.33 7.06
CA SER A 148 13.56 -10.16 7.82
C SER A 148 12.22 -10.26 7.07
N ILE A 149 11.80 -11.48 6.75
CA ILE A 149 10.60 -11.76 5.98
C ILE A 149 9.71 -12.77 6.72
N GLU A 150 8.51 -12.34 7.12
CA GLU A 150 7.46 -13.20 7.65
C GLU A 150 6.26 -13.29 6.69
N MET A 151 5.85 -14.51 6.36
CA MET A 151 4.68 -14.76 5.51
C MET A 151 3.69 -15.74 6.14
N HIS A 152 2.40 -15.43 6.04
CA HIS A 152 1.29 -16.31 6.38
C HIS A 152 0.24 -16.32 5.26
N ASN A 153 0.00 -17.49 4.65
CA ASN A 153 -0.89 -17.69 3.50
C ASN A 153 -0.55 -16.85 2.25
N VAL A 154 0.73 -16.79 1.89
CA VAL A 154 1.26 -16.00 0.76
C VAL A 154 1.83 -16.90 -0.33
N ASN A 155 1.54 -16.61 -1.60
CA ASN A 155 2.25 -17.19 -2.75
C ASN A 155 3.30 -16.19 -3.26
N CYS A 156 4.55 -16.64 -3.29
CA CYS A 156 5.69 -15.89 -3.81
C CYS A 156 6.35 -16.66 -4.97
N MET A 157 6.92 -15.96 -5.97
CA MET A 157 7.71 -16.64 -7.01
C MET A 157 9.17 -16.74 -6.56
N ASN A 158 9.80 -15.61 -6.22
CA ASN A 158 11.20 -15.53 -5.81
C ASN A 158 11.31 -14.82 -4.46
N MET A 159 12.12 -15.36 -3.55
CA MET A 159 12.33 -14.79 -2.23
C MET A 159 13.81 -14.85 -1.85
N GLU A 160 14.32 -13.73 -1.34
CA GLU A 160 15.70 -13.59 -0.89
C GLU A 160 15.73 -12.79 0.42
N GLY A 161 16.46 -13.28 1.42
CA GLY A 161 16.59 -12.63 2.72
C GLY A 161 17.35 -13.43 3.76
N ASP A 162 17.78 -12.76 4.83
CA ASP A 162 18.60 -13.36 5.88
C ASP A 162 17.77 -14.20 6.86
N PHE A 163 16.61 -13.68 7.26
CA PHE A 163 15.72 -14.29 8.23
C PHE A 163 14.33 -14.50 7.61
N ILE A 164 14.04 -15.73 7.19
CA ILE A 164 12.78 -16.07 6.52
C ILE A 164 11.93 -16.98 7.42
N LYS A 165 10.70 -16.57 7.67
CA LYS A 165 9.69 -17.37 8.38
C LYS A 165 8.42 -17.50 7.53
N MET A 166 8.10 -18.74 7.19
CA MET A 166 6.91 -19.08 6.42
C MET A 166 5.94 -19.90 7.27
N THR A 167 4.68 -19.48 7.31
CA THR A 167 3.62 -20.14 8.08
C THR A 167 2.34 -20.30 7.25
N GLY A 168 1.39 -21.08 7.76
CA GLY A 168 0.13 -21.37 7.07
C GLY A 168 0.37 -22.10 5.75
N LYS A 169 -0.40 -21.75 4.72
CA LYS A 169 -0.28 -22.33 3.37
C LYS A 169 0.67 -21.51 2.47
N SER A 170 1.73 -20.91 3.01
CA SER A 170 2.65 -20.09 2.19
C SER A 170 3.48 -20.96 1.24
N VAL A 171 3.77 -20.46 0.03
CA VAL A 171 4.52 -21.18 -1.02
C VAL A 171 5.46 -20.23 -1.75
N VAL A 172 6.69 -20.68 -2.03
CA VAL A 172 7.65 -20.00 -2.92
C VAL A 172 7.81 -20.85 -4.20
N GLY A 173 8.04 -20.22 -5.36
CA GLY A 173 8.21 -20.90 -6.64
C GLY A 173 6.92 -21.14 -7.43
N ARG A 174 5.78 -20.59 -7.00
CA ARG A 174 4.48 -20.76 -7.68
C ARG A 174 3.47 -19.65 -7.31
N ILE A 175 2.79 -19.05 -8.30
CA ILE A 175 1.76 -18.01 -8.12
C ILE A 175 0.43 -18.33 -8.80
#